data_AF-A0A6N4UZZ7-F1
#
_entry.id   AF-A0A6N4UZZ7-F1
#
_cell.length_a   1.000
_cell.length_b   1.000
_cell.length_c   1.000
_cell.angle_alpha   90.00
_cell.angle_beta   90.00
_cell.angle_gamma   90.00
#
_symmetry.space_group_name_H-M   'P 1'
#
loop_
_entity.id
_entity.type
_entity.pdbx_description
1 polymer ?
#
loop_
_entity_poly.entity_id
_entity_poly.type
_entity_poly.pdbx_seq_one_letter_code
_entity_poly.pdbx_strand_id
1 'polypeptide(L)'
;MTRRKWLILGGIGLVATLALAASVFVLSNRPASDCAVIRSMLDYNKQFAQDVISKKDAGVEVTAADYTQWSAQLHGFADQIHGDPGLAERADTMADRADEMAKLTPRATGLKPSLRESLYASAEFNEILTVLEGACSS
;
A
#
# COMPACT_ATOMS: atom_id res chain seq x y z
N MET A 1 33.30 -52.50 -3.92
CA MET A 1 32.07 -51.76 -4.30
C MET A 1 31.88 -50.54 -3.39
N THR A 2 32.29 -49.31 -3.74
CA THR A 2 31.98 -48.15 -2.84
C THR A 2 32.14 -46.75 -3.43
N ARG A 3 32.71 -46.52 -4.62
CA ARG A 3 32.89 -45.14 -5.13
C ARG A 3 31.77 -44.61 -6.02
N ARG A 4 31.00 -45.49 -6.69
CA ARG A 4 29.92 -45.07 -7.60
C ARG A 4 28.60 -44.65 -6.91
N LYS A 5 28.34 -45.11 -5.68
CA LYS A 5 27.09 -44.79 -4.96
C LYS A 5 27.09 -43.39 -4.31
N TRP A 6 28.27 -42.81 -4.03
CA TRP A 6 28.39 -41.49 -3.41
C TRP A 6 28.12 -40.32 -4.36
N LEU A 7 28.38 -40.48 -5.66
CA LEU A 7 28.11 -39.44 -6.66
C LEU A 7 26.60 -39.27 -6.95
N ILE A 8 25.81 -40.33 -6.79
CA ILE A 8 24.36 -40.29 -7.05
C ILE A 8 23.63 -39.57 -5.89
N LEU A 9 24.03 -39.82 -4.65
CA LEU A 9 23.46 -39.13 -3.48
C LEU A 9 23.85 -37.64 -3.42
N GLY A 10 25.09 -37.30 -3.78
CA GLY A 10 25.53 -35.89 -3.85
C GLY A 10 24.86 -35.10 -4.99
N GLY A 11 24.68 -35.72 -6.16
CA GLY A 11 24.04 -35.07 -7.31
C GLY A 11 22.54 -34.83 -7.12
N ILE A 12 21.81 -35.80 -6.55
CA ILE A 12 20.36 -35.66 -6.31
C ILE A 12 20.08 -34.60 -5.24
N GLY A 13 20.89 -34.56 -4.18
CA GLY A 13 20.77 -33.53 -3.13
C GLY A 13 20.96 -32.12 -3.71
N LEU A 14 21.99 -31.92 -4.54
CA LEU A 14 22.29 -30.62 -5.14
C LEU A 14 21.19 -30.14 -6.09
N VAL A 15 20.68 -31.03 -6.95
CA VAL A 15 19.59 -30.71 -7.89
C VAL A 15 18.28 -30.43 -7.15
N ALA A 16 17.96 -31.18 -6.10
CA ALA A 16 16.78 -30.94 -5.29
C ALA A 16 16.86 -29.58 -4.55
N THR A 17 18.02 -29.24 -3.98
CA THR A 17 18.21 -27.92 -3.34
C THR A 17 18.15 -26.77 -4.34
N LEU A 18 18.69 -26.95 -5.56
CA LEU A 18 18.61 -25.94 -6.61
C LEU A 18 17.17 -25.77 -7.12
N ALA A 19 16.42 -26.86 -7.26
CA ALA A 19 15.00 -26.82 -7.64
C ALA A 19 14.14 -26.16 -6.55
N LEU A 20 14.42 -26.44 -5.27
CA LEU A 20 13.75 -25.81 -4.14
C LEU A 20 14.10 -24.32 -4.00
N ALA A 21 15.37 -23.95 -4.18
CA ALA A 21 15.79 -22.55 -4.16
C ALA A 21 15.19 -21.77 -5.34
N ALA A 22 15.17 -22.38 -6.54
CA ALA A 22 14.55 -21.79 -7.71
C ALA A 22 13.03 -21.67 -7.56
N SER A 23 12.35 -22.65 -6.95
CA SER A 23 10.91 -22.59 -6.75
C SER A 23 10.52 -21.52 -5.71
N VAL A 24 11.28 -21.37 -4.62
CA VAL A 24 11.09 -20.29 -3.65
C VAL A 24 11.32 -18.93 -4.31
N PHE A 25 12.40 -18.77 -5.09
CA PHE A 25 12.72 -17.52 -5.77
C PHE A 25 11.64 -17.14 -6.82
N VAL A 26 11.14 -18.11 -7.59
CA VAL A 26 10.07 -17.89 -8.59
C VAL A 26 8.70 -17.62 -7.93
N LEU A 27 8.42 -18.21 -6.77
CA LEU A 27 7.20 -17.93 -6.02
C LEU A 27 7.24 -16.56 -5.33
N SER A 28 8.41 -16.12 -4.85
CA SER A 28 8.62 -14.80 -4.24
C SER A 28 8.63 -13.64 -5.26
N ASN A 29 8.96 -13.91 -6.53
CA ASN A 29 8.98 -12.90 -7.60
C ASN A 29 7.65 -12.75 -8.35
N ARG A 30 6.55 -13.32 -7.85
CA ARG A 30 5.24 -13.04 -8.45
C ARG A 30 4.85 -11.60 -8.12
N PRO A 31 4.53 -10.77 -9.13
CA PRO A 31 3.97 -9.45 -8.84
C PRO A 31 2.75 -9.64 -7.95
N ALA A 32 2.64 -8.80 -6.91
CA ALA A 32 1.44 -8.77 -6.09
C ALA A 32 0.23 -8.57 -7.03
N SER A 33 -0.87 -9.27 -6.78
CA SER A 33 -2.09 -8.97 -7.53
C SER A 33 -2.54 -7.55 -7.20
N ASP A 34 -3.19 -6.88 -8.15
CA ASP A 34 -3.74 -5.53 -7.94
C ASP A 34 -4.58 -5.45 -6.66
N CYS A 35 -5.39 -6.47 -6.36
CA CYS A 35 -6.14 -6.51 -5.11
C CYS A 35 -5.29 -6.72 -3.85
N ALA A 36 -4.09 -7.32 -3.94
CA ALA A 36 -3.17 -7.35 -2.81
C ALA A 36 -2.55 -5.96 -2.56
N VAL A 37 -2.27 -5.21 -3.64
CA VAL A 37 -1.80 -3.82 -3.56
C VAL A 37 -2.89 -2.92 -2.98
N ILE A 38 -4.14 -3.00 -3.47
CA ILE A 38 -5.29 -2.26 -2.92
C ILE A 38 -5.48 -2.54 -1.43
N ARG A 39 -5.43 -3.80 -1.00
CA ARG A 39 -5.54 -4.12 0.44
C ARG A 39 -4.41 -3.45 1.25
N SER A 40 -3.19 -3.48 0.74
CA SER A 40 -2.05 -2.81 1.38
C SER A 40 -2.23 -1.29 1.46
N MET A 41 -2.78 -0.68 0.40
CA MET A 41 -3.12 0.74 0.34
C MET A 41 -4.18 1.12 1.39
N LEU A 42 -5.25 0.31 1.48
CA LEU A 42 -6.33 0.51 2.46
C LEU A 42 -5.83 0.32 3.90
N ASP A 43 -5.01 -0.70 4.15
CA ASP A 43 -4.42 -0.96 5.47
C ASP A 43 -3.48 0.18 5.90
N TYR A 44 -2.65 0.68 4.99
CA TYR A 44 -1.80 1.83 5.24
C TYR A 44 -2.63 3.08 5.57
N ASN A 45 -3.71 3.33 4.82
CA ASN A 45 -4.64 4.42 5.12
C ASN A 45 -5.28 4.28 6.51
N LYS A 46 -5.73 3.07 6.88
CA LYS A 46 -6.28 2.77 8.21
C LYS A 46 -5.23 3.03 9.30
N GLN A 47 -3.98 2.63 9.09
CA GLN A 47 -2.88 2.87 10.04
C GLN A 47 -2.61 4.37 10.22
N PHE A 48 -2.57 5.14 9.14
CA PHE A 48 -2.40 6.59 9.21
C PHE A 48 -3.54 7.25 10.01
N ALA A 49 -4.79 6.87 9.77
CA ALA A 49 -5.93 7.37 10.53
C ALA A 49 -5.81 7.07 12.04
N GLN A 50 -5.32 5.87 12.41
CA GLN A 50 -5.06 5.52 13.81
C GLN A 50 -3.89 6.31 14.41
N ASP A 51 -2.81 6.54 13.65
CA ASP A 51 -1.68 7.37 14.08
C ASP A 51 -2.13 8.82 14.36
N VAL A 52 -2.97 9.38 13.48
CA VAL A 52 -3.57 10.71 13.66
C VAL A 52 -4.38 10.80 14.95
N ILE A 53 -5.24 9.80 15.22
CA ILE A 53 -6.03 9.73 16.46
C ILE A 53 -5.10 9.60 17.67
N SER A 54 -4.13 8.69 17.63
CA SER A 54 -3.21 8.44 18.73
C SER A 54 -2.35 9.67 19.06
N LYS A 55 -1.81 10.36 18.06
CA LYS A 55 -1.07 11.62 18.23
C LYS A 55 -1.95 12.69 18.86
N LYS A 56 -3.19 12.85 18.38
CA LYS A 56 -4.15 13.80 18.95
C LYS A 56 -4.46 13.51 20.41
N ASP A 57 -4.69 12.25 20.78
CA ASP A 57 -4.94 11.84 22.16
C ASP A 57 -3.73 12.06 23.07
N ALA A 58 -2.52 11.96 22.52
CA ALA A 58 -1.27 12.30 23.19
C ALA A 58 -0.96 13.81 23.21
N GLY A 59 -1.81 14.66 22.62
CA GLY A 59 -1.57 16.10 22.50
C GLY A 59 -0.44 16.46 21.53
N VAL A 60 -0.03 15.53 20.66
CA VAL A 60 0.97 15.73 19.61
C VAL A 60 0.26 16.15 18.33
N GLU A 61 0.75 17.23 17.72
CA GLU A 61 0.22 17.70 16.44
C GLU A 61 0.70 16.82 15.29
N VAL A 62 -0.23 16.43 14.40
CA VAL A 62 0.12 15.78 13.13
C VAL A 62 0.62 16.85 12.18
N THR A 63 1.82 16.66 11.65
CA THR A 63 2.49 17.68 10.85
C THR A 63 2.08 17.62 9.38
N ALA A 64 2.27 18.72 8.65
CA ALA A 64 2.12 18.71 7.19
C ALA A 64 3.05 17.69 6.50
N ALA A 65 4.21 17.39 7.11
CA ALA A 65 5.13 16.37 6.61
C ALA A 65 4.54 14.95 6.75
N ASP A 66 3.85 14.65 7.85
CA ASP A 66 3.16 13.36 8.04
C ASP A 66 2.12 13.12 6.94
N TYR A 67 1.29 14.13 6.65
CA TYR A 67 0.30 14.06 5.58
C TYR A 67 0.94 13.96 4.19
N THR A 68 2.04 14.67 3.93
CA THR A 68 2.76 14.61 2.65
C THR A 68 3.37 13.23 2.42
N GLN A 69 3.93 12.61 3.47
CA GLN A 69 4.45 11.25 3.39
C GLN A 69 3.33 10.25 3.14
N TRP A 70 2.19 10.40 3.83
CA TRP A 70 1.04 9.54 3.65
C TRP A 70 0.48 9.61 2.22
N SER A 71 0.29 10.80 1.65
CA SER A 71 -0.20 10.93 0.26
C SER A 71 0.78 10.34 -0.75
N ALA A 72 2.08 10.59 -0.58
CA ALA A 72 3.11 10.03 -1.44
C ALA A 72 3.14 8.49 -1.41
N GLN A 73 2.94 7.89 -0.24
CA GLN A 73 2.88 6.44 -0.10
C GLN A 73 1.63 5.85 -0.77
N LEU A 74 0.49 6.57 -0.75
CA LEU A 74 -0.71 6.16 -1.48
C LEU A 74 -0.51 6.21 -3.00
N HIS A 75 0.16 7.24 -3.53
CA HIS A 75 0.57 7.24 -4.95
C HIS A 75 1.47 6.05 -5.28
N GLY A 76 2.44 5.74 -4.42
CA GLY A 76 3.31 4.58 -4.62
C GLY A 76 2.55 3.25 -4.68
N PHE A 77 1.40 3.12 -3.99
CA PHE A 77 0.53 1.95 -4.15
C PHE A 77 -0.27 2.00 -5.46
N ALA A 78 -0.82 3.16 -5.83
CA ALA A 78 -1.57 3.31 -7.06
C ALA A 78 -0.71 2.98 -8.30
N ASP A 79 0.54 3.45 -8.32
CA ASP A 79 1.54 3.18 -9.35
C ASP A 79 1.90 1.69 -9.52
N GLN A 80 1.51 0.82 -8.58
CA GLN A 80 1.77 -0.62 -8.66
C GLN A 80 0.59 -1.41 -9.27
N ILE A 81 -0.54 -0.74 -9.54
CA ILE A 81 -1.76 -1.36 -10.05
C ILE A 81 -1.79 -1.21 -11.58
N HIS A 82 -1.74 -2.33 -12.29
CA HIS A 82 -1.62 -2.31 -13.76
C HIS A 82 -2.52 -3.30 -14.48
N GLY A 83 -3.06 -4.31 -13.79
CA GLY A 83 -3.85 -5.38 -14.38
C GLY A 83 -5.31 -5.03 -14.63
N ASP A 84 -5.90 -4.20 -13.78
CA ASP A 84 -7.27 -3.70 -13.88
C ASP A 84 -7.27 -2.16 -14.00
N PRO A 85 -7.55 -1.61 -15.20
CA PRO A 85 -7.60 -0.16 -15.41
C PRO A 85 -8.61 0.56 -14.52
N GLY A 86 -9.72 -0.08 -14.18
CA GLY A 86 -10.74 0.51 -13.31
C GLY A 86 -10.31 0.56 -11.85
N LEU A 87 -9.50 -0.41 -11.40
CA LEU A 87 -8.87 -0.34 -10.08
C LEU A 87 -7.75 0.71 -10.04
N ALA A 88 -6.93 0.77 -11.09
CA ALA A 88 -5.86 1.76 -11.20
C ALA A 88 -6.41 3.19 -11.11
N GLU A 89 -7.43 3.53 -11.93
CA GLU A 89 -8.05 4.86 -11.92
C GLU A 89 -8.61 5.24 -10.54
N ARG A 90 -9.23 4.29 -9.84
CA ARG A 90 -9.78 4.54 -8.49
C ARG A 90 -8.69 4.70 -7.44
N ALA A 91 -7.60 3.94 -7.54
CA ALA A 91 -6.45 4.08 -6.66
C ALA A 91 -5.74 5.42 -6.88
N ASP A 92 -5.56 5.84 -8.12
CA ASP A 92 -5.02 7.17 -8.46
C ASP A 92 -5.91 8.27 -7.88
N THR A 93 -7.22 8.16 -8.07
CA THR A 93 -8.18 9.13 -7.51
C THR A 93 -8.09 9.19 -5.98
N MET A 94 -7.92 8.05 -5.30
CA MET A 94 -7.69 8.02 -3.86
C MET A 94 -6.39 8.74 -3.46
N ALA A 95 -5.30 8.51 -4.20
CA ALA A 95 -4.00 9.12 -3.94
C ALA A 95 -4.03 10.64 -4.17
N ASP A 96 -4.67 11.09 -5.25
CA ASP A 96 -4.87 12.52 -5.56
C ASP A 96 -5.65 13.23 -4.44
N ARG A 97 -6.71 12.59 -3.92
CA ARG A 97 -7.48 13.12 -2.80
C ARG A 97 -6.68 13.16 -1.49
N ALA A 98 -5.80 12.20 -1.27
CA ALA A 98 -4.86 12.25 -0.16
C ALA A 98 -3.88 13.43 -0.29
N ASP A 99 -3.38 13.69 -1.49
CA ASP A 99 -2.50 14.84 -1.76
C ASP A 99 -3.23 16.18 -1.58
N GLU A 100 -4.48 16.28 -2.00
CA GLU A 100 -5.34 17.44 -1.69
C GLU A 100 -5.49 17.63 -0.18
N MET A 101 -5.79 16.58 0.58
CA MET A 101 -5.85 16.67 2.04
C MET A 101 -4.52 17.11 2.66
N ALA A 102 -3.38 16.62 2.16
CA ALA A 102 -2.07 17.04 2.62
C ALA A 102 -1.79 18.53 2.36
N LYS A 103 -2.34 19.11 1.28
CA LYS A 103 -2.28 20.54 0.99
C LYS A 103 -3.17 21.37 1.92
N LEU A 104 -4.27 20.79 2.42
CA LEU A 104 -5.22 21.43 3.32
C LEU A 104 -4.73 21.46 4.78
N THR A 105 -3.80 20.58 5.15
CA THR A 105 -3.17 20.61 6.48
C THR A 105 -2.47 21.96 6.66
N PRO A 106 -2.76 22.71 7.74
CA PRO A 106 -2.22 24.06 7.93
C PRO A 106 -0.70 24.01 7.90
N ARG A 107 -0.13 24.54 6.81
CA ARG A 107 1.27 24.89 6.75
C ARG A 107 1.50 26.09 7.67
N ALA A 108 2.74 26.36 8.05
CA ALA A 108 3.14 27.53 8.83
C ALA A 108 2.63 28.89 8.26
N THR A 109 2.09 28.91 7.03
CA THR A 109 1.48 30.06 6.34
C THR A 109 0.02 30.35 6.68
N GLY A 110 -0.68 29.49 7.44
CA GLY A 110 -1.91 29.86 8.16
C GLY A 110 -3.25 29.88 7.40
N LEU A 111 -3.31 29.45 6.13
CA LEU A 111 -4.62 29.27 5.47
C LEU A 111 -5.30 28.01 6.01
N LYS A 112 -6.36 28.19 6.81
CA LYS A 112 -7.25 27.09 7.20
C LYS A 112 -8.33 26.89 6.13
N PRO A 113 -8.56 25.65 5.65
CA PRO A 113 -9.70 25.34 4.80
C PRO A 113 -11.01 25.71 5.49
N SER A 114 -12.05 26.01 4.70
CA SER A 114 -13.40 26.10 5.26
C SER A 114 -13.87 24.73 5.75
N LEU A 115 -14.71 24.72 6.78
CA LEU A 115 -15.32 23.48 7.30
C LEU A 115 -16.04 22.68 6.19
N ARG A 116 -16.67 23.38 5.24
CA ARG A 116 -17.37 22.76 4.10
C ARG A 116 -16.39 22.01 3.18
N GLU A 117 -15.25 22.61 2.85
CA GLU A 117 -14.23 21.98 2.00
C GLU A 117 -13.64 20.74 2.67
N SER A 118 -13.34 20.81 3.97
CA SER A 118 -12.86 19.66 4.73
C SER A 118 -13.87 18.51 4.76
N LEU A 119 -15.15 18.81 4.97
CA LEU A 119 -16.21 17.79 4.98
C LEU A 119 -16.41 17.15 3.61
N TYR A 120 -16.37 17.95 2.54
CA TYR A 120 -16.53 17.46 1.18
C TYR A 120 -15.37 16.53 0.77
N ALA A 121 -14.13 16.96 1.01
CA ALA A 121 -12.94 16.14 0.74
C ALA A 121 -12.96 14.81 1.52
N SER A 122 -13.42 14.85 2.78
CA SER A 122 -13.54 13.64 3.60
C SER A 122 -14.61 12.67 3.09
N ALA A 123 -15.74 13.18 2.59
CA ALA A 123 -16.83 12.36 2.07
C ALA A 123 -16.43 11.63 0.78
N GLU A 124 -15.83 12.35 -0.18
CA GLU A 124 -15.34 11.75 -1.43
C GLU A 124 -14.28 10.69 -1.16
N PHE A 125 -13.34 10.98 -0.25
CA PHE A 125 -12.31 10.01 0.12
C PHE A 125 -12.91 8.72 0.71
N ASN A 126 -13.91 8.84 1.58
CA ASN A 126 -14.58 7.69 2.17
C ASN A 126 -15.40 6.88 1.16
N GLU A 127 -16.00 7.53 0.17
CA GLU A 127 -16.69 6.86 -0.94
C GLU A 127 -15.71 5.99 -1.73
N ILE A 128 -14.55 6.54 -2.11
CA ILE A 128 -13.52 5.81 -2.85
C ILE A 128 -13.00 4.60 -2.05
N LEU A 129 -12.75 4.78 -0.74
CA LEU A 129 -12.37 3.68 0.14
C LEU A 129 -13.38 2.53 0.10
N THR A 130 -14.67 2.85 0.21
CA THR A 130 -15.76 1.86 0.22
C THR A 130 -15.82 1.09 -1.10
N VAL A 131 -15.66 1.80 -2.22
CA VAL A 131 -15.65 1.20 -3.56
C VAL A 131 -14.44 0.28 -3.75
N LEU A 132 -13.25 0.70 -3.33
CA LEU A 132 -12.03 -0.11 -3.41
C LEU A 132 -12.10 -1.36 -2.52
N GLU A 133 -12.61 -1.22 -1.30
CA GLU A 133 -12.80 -2.34 -0.37
C GLU A 133 -13.81 -3.37 -0.94
N GLY A 134 -14.90 -2.89 -1.54
CA GLY A 134 -15.88 -3.74 -2.22
C GLY A 134 -15.31 -4.47 -3.44
N ALA A 135 -14.51 -3.78 -4.27
CA ALA A 135 -13.95 -4.35 -5.48
C ALA A 135 -12.95 -5.49 -5.22
N CYS A 136 -12.29 -5.48 -4.06
CA CYS A 136 -11.32 -6.50 -3.66
C CYS A 136 -11.80 -7.36 -2.46
N SER A 137 -13.12 -7.46 -2.27
CA SER A 137 -13.75 -8.33 -1.27
C SER A 137 -13.63 -9.82 -1.67
N SER A 138 -12.49 -10.43 -1.34
CA SER A 138 -12.24 -11.87 -1.50
C SER A 138 -11.40 -12.41 -0.35
#